data_AF-A0A318CS09-F1
#
_entry.id   AF-A0A318CS09-F1
#
_cell.length_a   1.000
_cell.length_b   1.000
_cell.length_c   1.000
_cell.angle_alpha   90.00
_cell.angle_beta   90.00
_cell.angle_gamma   90.00
#
_symmetry.space_group_name_H-M   'P 1'
#
loop_
_entity.id
_entity.type
_entity.pdbx_description
1 polymer ?
#
loop_
_entity_poly.entity_id
_entity_poly.type
_entity_poly.pdbx_seq_one_letter_code
_entity_poly.pdbx_strand_id
1 'polypeptide(L)'
;MDLKELKSAARSNLEKLSNRVRSLAPGTIYNSLCASTLLPVISAAGLGDWGPAGALCGVLGSMGGGLVAGRIQEWQKRSEAELVTELGEKAERDPKWREALDKLLEEFDAPRIVQSALSDTDKEWFASTLKDELSKLGNLERYQAMLVGDGAIAQGEGAKGAGKRGVAAETIQDSIVIPGDQNLAAKGHIVR
;
A
#
# COMPACT_ATOMS: atom_id res chain seq x y z
N MET A 1 7.17 21.61 2.84
CA MET A 1 7.29 20.26 3.43
C MET A 1 8.06 19.33 2.47
N ASP A 2 8.98 18.50 2.96
CA ASP A 2 9.76 17.52 2.15
C ASP A 2 9.08 16.14 2.02
N LEU A 3 9.67 15.19 1.27
CA LEU A 3 9.08 13.86 1.07
C LEU A 3 8.96 13.04 2.36
N LYS A 4 9.90 13.19 3.30
CA LYS A 4 9.88 12.45 4.57
C LYS A 4 8.75 12.96 5.46
N GLU A 5 8.61 14.27 5.57
CA GLU A 5 7.51 14.93 6.25
C GLU A 5 6.16 14.57 5.61
N LEU A 6 6.08 14.55 4.27
CA LEU A 6 4.90 14.13 3.53
C LEU A 6 4.50 12.69 3.85
N LYS A 7 5.46 11.74 3.84
CA LYS A 7 5.20 10.34 4.22
C LYS A 7 4.74 10.22 5.68
N SER A 8 5.30 11.00 6.59
CA SER A 8 4.87 11.04 7.99
C SER A 8 3.43 11.53 8.14
N ALA A 9 3.07 12.62 7.46
CA ALA A 9 1.71 13.16 7.47
C ALA A 9 0.69 12.19 6.86
N ALA A 10 1.04 11.55 5.73
CA ALA A 10 0.20 10.54 5.10
C ALA A 10 0.01 9.32 6.01
N ARG A 11 1.07 8.85 6.67
CA ARG A 11 0.99 7.79 7.67
C ARG A 11 0.01 8.13 8.80
N SER A 12 0.08 9.34 9.35
CA SER A 12 -0.86 9.77 10.39
C SER A 12 -2.32 9.73 9.90
N ASN A 13 -2.59 10.11 8.66
CA ASN A 13 -3.94 10.04 8.09
C ASN A 13 -4.41 8.60 7.87
N LEU A 14 -3.51 7.70 7.45
CA LEU A 14 -3.82 6.28 7.28
C LEU A 14 -4.08 5.58 8.64
N GLU A 15 -3.34 5.95 9.69
CA GLU A 15 -3.61 5.50 11.05
C GLU A 15 -4.95 6.05 11.58
N LYS A 16 -5.36 7.26 11.19
CA LYS A 16 -6.73 7.75 11.48
C LYS A 16 -7.78 6.99 10.68
N LEU A 17 -7.47 6.61 9.44
CA LEU A 17 -8.37 5.82 8.60
C LEU A 17 -8.62 4.44 9.21
N SER A 18 -7.60 3.78 9.77
CA SER A 18 -7.77 2.45 10.38
C SER A 18 -8.82 2.45 11.49
N ASN A 19 -8.89 3.51 12.31
CA ASN A 19 -9.88 3.66 13.38
C ASN A 19 -11.34 3.72 12.89
N ARG A 20 -11.57 4.03 11.61
CA ARG A 20 -12.90 4.17 11.02
C ARG A 20 -13.12 3.27 9.81
N VAL A 21 -12.22 2.33 9.55
CA VAL A 21 -12.24 1.52 8.32
C VAL A 21 -13.54 0.74 8.15
N ARG A 22 -14.15 0.30 9.25
CA ARG A 22 -15.46 -0.40 9.29
C ARG A 22 -16.66 0.48 8.97
N SER A 23 -16.52 1.80 9.09
CA SER A 23 -17.56 2.77 8.77
C SER A 23 -17.48 3.32 7.34
N LEU A 24 -16.49 2.88 6.55
CA LEU A 24 -16.38 3.28 5.16
C LEU A 24 -17.53 2.71 4.34
N ALA A 25 -17.92 3.43 3.30
CA ALA A 25 -18.90 2.93 2.35
C ALA A 25 -18.37 1.66 1.67
N PRO A 26 -19.22 0.64 1.40
CA PRO A 26 -18.80 -0.55 0.68
C PRO A 26 -18.18 -0.22 -0.67
N GLY A 27 -17.07 -0.86 -1.04
CA GLY A 27 -16.41 -0.64 -2.32
C GLY A 27 -15.53 0.62 -2.39
N THR A 28 -15.20 1.23 -1.25
CA THR A 28 -14.42 2.47 -1.19
C THR A 28 -13.09 2.36 -0.45
N ILE A 29 -12.65 1.16 -0.04
CA ILE A 29 -11.39 1.01 0.72
C ILE A 29 -10.20 1.50 -0.10
N TYR A 30 -10.06 1.04 -1.34
CA TYR A 30 -8.98 1.46 -2.24
C TYR A 30 -8.95 2.99 -2.41
N ASN A 31 -10.11 3.59 -2.64
CA ASN A 31 -10.24 5.04 -2.85
C ASN A 31 -9.98 5.83 -1.56
N SER A 32 -10.37 5.29 -0.41
CA SER A 32 -10.14 5.90 0.90
C SER A 32 -8.67 5.88 1.29
N LEU A 33 -7.94 4.81 0.93
CA LEU A 33 -6.49 4.76 1.06
C LEU A 33 -5.84 5.86 0.21
N CYS A 34 -6.26 5.99 -1.05
CA CYS A 34 -5.73 7.02 -1.95
C CYS A 34 -6.00 8.43 -1.42
N ALA A 35 -7.25 8.71 -1.01
CA ALA A 35 -7.63 9.99 -0.44
C ALA A 35 -6.79 10.31 0.81
N SER A 36 -6.68 9.37 1.75
CA SER A 36 -5.94 9.55 3.00
C SER A 36 -4.45 9.86 2.76
N THR A 37 -3.85 9.25 1.74
CA THR A 37 -2.47 9.54 1.31
C THR A 37 -2.32 10.92 0.65
N LEU A 38 -3.34 11.38 -0.09
CA LEU A 38 -3.31 12.68 -0.78
C LEU A 38 -3.64 13.88 0.11
N LEU A 39 -4.40 13.67 1.19
CA LEU A 39 -4.86 14.74 2.08
C LEU A 39 -3.75 15.72 2.53
N PRO A 40 -2.54 15.29 2.95
CA PRO A 40 -1.49 16.23 3.36
C PRO A 40 -1.04 17.15 2.23
N VAL A 41 -1.02 16.67 0.99
CA VAL A 41 -0.67 17.46 -0.19
C VAL A 41 -1.75 18.49 -0.49
N ILE A 42 -3.02 18.07 -0.43
CA ILE A 42 -4.18 18.94 -0.66
C ILE A 42 -4.23 20.04 0.40
N SER A 43 -4.04 19.68 1.68
CA SER A 43 -4.02 20.64 2.79
C SER A 43 -2.87 21.64 2.67
N ALA A 44 -1.66 21.19 2.34
CA ALA A 44 -0.52 22.08 2.14
C ALA A 44 -0.73 23.06 0.98
N ALA A 45 -1.25 22.57 -0.15
CA ALA A 45 -1.57 23.42 -1.30
C ALA A 45 -2.65 24.46 -0.98
N GLY A 46 -3.63 24.11 -0.14
CA GLY A 46 -4.65 25.04 0.38
C GLY A 46 -4.09 26.16 1.25
N LEU A 47 -2.92 25.95 1.87
CA LEU A 47 -2.18 26.96 2.61
C LEU A 47 -1.14 27.71 1.75
N GLY A 48 -1.09 27.41 0.45
CA GLY A 48 -0.14 28.00 -0.50
C GLY A 48 1.23 27.30 -0.54
N ASP A 49 1.46 26.22 0.22
CA ASP A 49 2.69 25.41 0.12
C ASP A 49 2.54 24.34 -0.97
N TRP A 50 3.16 24.60 -2.13
CA TRP A 50 3.20 23.66 -3.26
C TRP A 50 4.38 22.69 -3.23
N GLY A 51 5.27 22.78 -2.23
CA GLY A 51 6.40 21.87 -2.07
C GLY A 51 6.00 20.39 -2.04
N PRO A 52 4.99 20.00 -1.26
CA PRO A 52 4.46 18.63 -1.23
C PRO A 52 3.92 18.12 -2.56
N ALA A 53 3.27 19.01 -3.33
CA ALA A 53 2.78 18.67 -4.67
C ALA A 53 3.95 18.35 -5.61
N GLY A 54 5.05 19.13 -5.51
CA GLY A 54 6.29 18.86 -6.23
C GLY A 54 6.94 17.53 -5.82
N ALA A 55 7.03 17.25 -4.52
CA ALA A 55 7.56 15.98 -4.00
C ALA A 55 6.74 14.78 -4.50
N LEU A 56 5.40 14.90 -4.48
CA LEU A 56 4.49 13.88 -5.00
C LEU A 56 4.66 13.67 -6.52
N CYS A 57 4.85 14.74 -7.29
CA CYS A 57 5.13 14.62 -8.73
C CYS A 57 6.47 13.89 -8.98
N GLY A 58 7.48 14.11 -8.14
CA GLY A 58 8.75 13.37 -8.21
C GLY A 58 8.56 11.86 -8.02
N VAL A 59 7.72 11.47 -7.06
CA VAL A 59 7.35 10.06 -6.83
C VAL A 59 6.61 9.48 -8.04
N LEU A 60 5.56 10.15 -8.49
CA LEU A 60 4.68 9.62 -9.52
C LEU A 60 5.29 9.68 -10.93
N GLY A 61 6.33 10.49 -11.12
CA GLY A 61 6.94 10.75 -12.42
C GLY A 61 6.04 11.60 -13.32
N SER A 62 6.46 11.82 -14.57
CA SER A 62 5.77 12.72 -15.50
C SER A 62 4.33 12.31 -15.82
N MET A 63 4.06 11.01 -15.93
CA MET A 63 2.74 10.51 -16.31
C MET A 63 1.72 10.60 -15.17
N GLY A 64 2.06 10.12 -13.96
CA GLY A 64 1.16 10.18 -12.80
C GLY A 64 1.16 11.54 -12.10
N GLY A 65 2.31 12.21 -12.06
CA GLY A 65 2.48 13.53 -11.45
C GLY A 65 1.64 14.59 -12.15
N GLY A 66 1.61 14.61 -13.49
CA GLY A 66 0.78 15.53 -14.26
C GLY A 66 -0.73 15.34 -14.02
N LEU A 67 -1.18 14.09 -13.90
CA LEU A 67 -2.58 13.76 -13.62
C LEU A 67 -3.02 14.26 -12.26
N VAL A 68 -2.20 14.05 -11.22
CA VAL A 68 -2.52 14.47 -9.85
C VAL A 68 -2.35 15.98 -9.68
N ALA A 69 -1.26 16.56 -10.18
CA ALA A 69 -0.98 17.99 -10.07
C ALA A 69 -2.11 18.87 -10.64
N GLY A 70 -2.67 18.47 -11.78
CA GLY A 70 -3.79 19.18 -12.41
C GLY A 70 -5.08 19.18 -11.59
N ARG A 71 -5.17 18.40 -10.51
CA ARG A 71 -6.38 18.24 -9.69
C ARG A 71 -6.25 18.78 -8.26
N ILE A 72 -5.03 18.93 -7.75
CA ILE A 72 -4.79 19.37 -6.36
C ILE A 72 -5.55 20.66 -6.03
N GLN A 73 -5.57 21.63 -6.95
CA GLN A 73 -6.28 22.90 -6.74
C GLN A 73 -7.81 22.73 -6.66
N GLU A 74 -8.37 21.80 -7.42
CA GLU A 74 -9.81 21.49 -7.39
C GLU A 74 -10.18 20.76 -6.08
N TRP A 75 -9.31 19.87 -5.61
CA TRP A 75 -9.54 19.07 -4.40
C TRP A 75 -9.54 19.86 -3.11
N GLN A 76 -8.90 21.03 -3.06
CA GLN A 76 -8.92 21.92 -1.88
C GLN A 76 -10.33 22.31 -1.45
N LYS A 77 -11.27 22.34 -2.40
CA LYS A 77 -12.67 22.74 -2.16
C LYS A 77 -13.60 21.56 -1.90
N ARG A 78 -13.08 20.32 -2.02
CA ARG A 78 -13.87 19.10 -1.89
C ARG A 78 -13.79 18.56 -0.48
N SER A 79 -14.89 17.97 -0.04
CA SER A 79 -14.91 17.10 1.12
C SER A 79 -14.14 15.80 0.84
N GLU A 80 -13.75 15.10 1.90
CA GLU A 80 -13.10 13.80 1.77
C GLU A 80 -13.99 12.78 1.03
N ALA A 81 -15.30 12.79 1.28
CA ALA A 81 -16.24 11.88 0.60
C ALA A 81 -16.32 12.14 -0.92
N GLU A 82 -16.32 13.41 -1.33
CA GLU A 82 -16.27 13.79 -2.74
C GLU A 82 -14.94 13.41 -3.39
N LEU A 83 -13.84 13.54 -2.65
CA LEU A 83 -12.53 13.09 -3.11
C LEU A 83 -12.51 11.57 -3.32
N VAL A 84 -12.93 10.79 -2.32
CA VAL A 84 -13.03 9.32 -2.42
C VAL A 84 -13.87 8.89 -3.62
N THR A 85 -15.01 9.56 -3.84
CA THR A 85 -15.90 9.27 -4.97
C THR A 85 -15.22 9.53 -6.31
N GLU A 86 -14.61 10.71 -6.49
CA GLU A 86 -13.93 11.06 -7.74
C GLU A 86 -12.75 10.12 -8.02
N LEU A 87 -11.95 9.79 -7.01
CA LEU A 87 -10.82 8.88 -7.15
C LEU A 87 -11.27 7.51 -7.68
N GLY A 88 -12.39 7.00 -7.15
CA GLY A 88 -12.99 5.74 -7.58
C GLY A 88 -13.54 5.77 -9.00
N GLU A 89 -14.36 6.77 -9.32
CA GLU A 89 -14.94 6.91 -10.67
C GLU A 89 -13.87 7.01 -11.76
N LYS A 90 -12.76 7.71 -11.47
CA LYS A 90 -11.63 7.79 -12.39
C LYS A 90 -10.85 6.49 -12.46
N ALA A 91 -10.62 5.82 -11.33
CA ALA A 91 -9.96 4.52 -11.30
C ALA A 91 -10.69 3.50 -12.18
N GLU A 92 -12.02 3.43 -12.10
CA GLU A 92 -12.80 2.51 -12.93
C GLU A 92 -12.63 2.77 -14.44
N ARG A 93 -12.47 4.03 -14.85
CA ARG A 93 -12.55 4.46 -16.25
C ARG A 93 -11.20 4.66 -16.93
N ASP A 94 -10.16 4.96 -16.16
CA ASP A 94 -8.84 5.34 -16.69
C ASP A 94 -7.73 4.44 -16.11
N PRO A 95 -7.17 3.51 -16.91
CA PRO A 95 -6.06 2.67 -16.49
C PRO A 95 -4.80 3.43 -16.07
N LYS A 96 -4.50 4.58 -16.70
CA LYS A 96 -3.33 5.38 -16.33
C LYS A 96 -3.55 6.08 -14.99
N TRP A 97 -4.79 6.50 -14.73
CA TRP A 97 -5.18 7.02 -13.42
C TRP A 97 -5.01 5.94 -12.34
N ARG A 98 -5.50 4.72 -12.57
CA ARG A 98 -5.27 3.61 -11.64
C ARG A 98 -3.81 3.34 -11.41
N GLU A 99 -2.99 3.30 -12.46
CA GLU A 99 -1.56 3.04 -12.32
C GLU A 99 -0.88 4.12 -11.45
N ALA A 100 -1.26 5.38 -11.61
CA ALA A 100 -0.76 6.47 -10.77
C ALA A 100 -1.18 6.33 -9.30
N LEU A 101 -2.45 5.95 -9.05
CA LEU A 101 -2.93 5.66 -7.71
C LEU A 101 -2.27 4.42 -7.09
N ASP A 102 -2.02 3.40 -7.89
CA ASP A 102 -1.34 2.18 -7.42
C ASP A 102 0.07 2.50 -6.97
N LYS A 103 0.82 3.26 -7.78
CA LYS A 103 2.17 3.74 -7.45
C LYS A 103 2.18 4.64 -6.22
N LEU A 104 1.14 5.47 -6.04
CA LEU A 104 0.96 6.27 -4.83
C LEU A 104 0.84 5.36 -3.59
N LEU A 105 -0.04 4.35 -3.64
CA LEU A 105 -0.26 3.46 -2.51
C LEU A 105 0.98 2.62 -2.19
N GLU A 106 1.74 2.20 -3.21
CA GLU A 106 2.99 1.47 -3.05
C GLU A 106 4.08 2.32 -2.40
N GLU A 107 4.34 3.53 -2.91
CA GLU A 107 5.38 4.42 -2.39
C GLU A 107 5.17 4.75 -0.90
N PHE A 108 3.90 4.86 -0.50
CA PHE A 108 3.50 5.20 0.87
C PHE A 108 3.22 3.98 1.75
N ASP A 109 3.36 2.76 1.22
CA ASP A 109 3.03 1.50 1.90
C ASP A 109 1.64 1.52 2.56
N ALA A 110 0.69 2.18 1.88
CA ALA A 110 -0.54 2.64 2.50
C ALA A 110 -1.45 1.50 3.02
N PRO A 111 -1.69 0.43 2.25
CA PRO A 111 -2.45 -0.70 2.78
C PRO A 111 -1.78 -1.38 3.99
N ARG A 112 -0.44 -1.41 4.07
CA ARG A 112 0.27 -2.07 5.18
C ARG A 112 0.19 -1.23 6.44
N ILE A 113 0.32 0.09 6.31
CA ILE A 113 0.13 1.01 7.43
C ILE A 113 -1.24 0.77 8.06
N VAL A 114 -2.30 0.75 7.24
CA VAL A 114 -3.66 0.49 7.74
C VAL A 114 -3.76 -0.90 8.37
N GLN A 115 -3.34 -1.96 7.70
CA GLN A 115 -3.37 -3.32 8.26
C GLN A 115 -2.62 -3.43 9.59
N SER A 116 -1.45 -2.82 9.72
CA SER A 116 -0.63 -2.89 10.93
C SER A 116 -1.30 -2.24 12.15
N ALA A 117 -2.20 -1.30 11.93
CA ALA A 117 -2.94 -0.58 12.96
C ALA A 117 -4.29 -1.23 13.33
N LEU A 118 -4.66 -2.33 12.66
CA LEU A 118 -5.93 -3.03 12.88
C LEU A 118 -5.81 -4.19 13.87
N SER A 119 -6.93 -4.58 14.47
CA SER A 119 -7.06 -5.86 15.17
C SER A 119 -6.93 -7.04 14.20
N ASP A 120 -6.61 -8.25 14.65
CA ASP A 120 -6.45 -9.40 13.75
C ASP A 120 -7.75 -9.73 12.99
N THR A 121 -8.90 -9.62 13.65
CA THR A 121 -10.22 -9.75 13.00
C THR A 121 -10.46 -8.70 11.92
N ASP A 122 -10.03 -7.46 12.15
CA ASP A 122 -10.19 -6.37 11.18
C ASP A 122 -9.18 -6.45 10.04
N LYS A 123 -7.98 -7.00 10.27
CA LYS A 123 -6.98 -7.26 9.23
C LYS A 123 -7.51 -8.22 8.18
N GLU A 124 -8.08 -9.35 8.59
CA GLU A 124 -8.61 -10.36 7.66
C GLU A 124 -9.76 -9.77 6.82
N TRP A 125 -10.69 -9.07 7.47
CA TRP A 125 -11.79 -8.40 6.78
C TRP A 125 -11.30 -7.32 5.80
N PHE A 126 -10.34 -6.49 6.23
CA PHE A 126 -9.76 -5.44 5.40
C PHE A 126 -9.07 -6.04 4.17
N ALA A 127 -8.24 -7.07 4.37
CA ALA A 127 -7.53 -7.74 3.30
C ALA A 127 -8.49 -8.39 2.29
N SER A 128 -9.54 -9.07 2.78
CA SER A 128 -10.58 -9.65 1.92
C SER A 128 -11.32 -8.58 1.12
N THR A 129 -11.75 -7.51 1.78
CA THR A 129 -12.54 -6.45 1.13
C THR A 129 -11.70 -5.70 0.10
N LEU A 130 -10.46 -5.34 0.44
CA LEU A 130 -9.54 -4.69 -0.49
C LEU A 130 -9.20 -5.61 -1.68
N LYS A 131 -9.02 -6.91 -1.46
CA LYS A 131 -8.82 -7.90 -2.53
C LYS A 131 -9.99 -7.90 -3.52
N ASP A 132 -11.21 -7.88 -3.03
CA ASP A 132 -12.41 -7.87 -3.88
C ASP A 132 -12.51 -6.58 -4.72
N GLU A 133 -12.20 -5.43 -4.12
CA GLU A 133 -12.16 -4.15 -4.83
C GLU A 133 -11.08 -4.13 -5.92
N LEU A 134 -9.86 -4.53 -5.60
CA LEU A 134 -8.75 -4.58 -6.55
C LEU A 134 -8.98 -5.60 -7.68
N SER A 135 -9.70 -6.69 -7.40
CA SER A 135 -10.10 -7.65 -8.42
C SER A 135 -11.03 -7.02 -9.45
N LYS A 136 -12.01 -6.23 -8.99
CA LYS A 136 -12.95 -5.50 -9.87
C LYS A 136 -12.25 -4.43 -10.70
N LEU A 137 -11.26 -3.76 -10.12
CA LEU A 137 -10.44 -2.74 -10.79
C LEU A 137 -9.37 -3.34 -11.72
N GLY A 138 -9.16 -4.65 -11.69
CA GLY A 138 -8.18 -5.35 -12.53
C GLY A 138 -6.72 -5.06 -12.16
N ASN A 139 -6.45 -4.67 -10.90
CA ASN A 139 -5.10 -4.37 -10.40
C ASN A 139 -4.69 -5.23 -9.19
N LEU A 140 -5.44 -6.29 -8.86
CA LEU A 140 -5.14 -7.19 -7.75
C LEU A 140 -3.71 -7.77 -7.79
N GLU A 141 -3.20 -8.14 -8.96
CA GLU A 141 -1.89 -8.80 -9.08
C GLU A 141 -0.76 -7.99 -8.43
N ARG A 142 -0.83 -6.65 -8.46
CA ARG A 142 0.13 -5.75 -7.80
C ARG A 142 0.16 -5.88 -6.28
N TYR A 143 -0.96 -6.26 -5.69
CA TYR A 143 -1.16 -6.31 -4.24
C TYR A 143 -1.20 -7.73 -3.69
N GLN A 144 -1.12 -8.75 -4.54
CA GLN A 144 -1.34 -10.14 -4.13
C GLN A 144 -0.34 -10.58 -3.05
N ALA A 145 0.95 -10.24 -3.20
CA ALA A 145 1.98 -10.53 -2.19
C ALA A 145 1.73 -9.81 -0.85
N MET A 146 1.18 -8.60 -0.91
CA MET A 146 0.86 -7.77 0.25
C MET A 146 -0.38 -8.25 1.01
N LEU A 147 -1.36 -8.80 0.29
CA LEU A 147 -2.66 -9.22 0.86
C LEU A 147 -2.67 -10.70 1.30
N VAL A 148 -1.80 -11.53 0.72
CA VAL A 148 -1.71 -12.97 1.04
C VAL A 148 -0.62 -13.27 2.07
N GLY A 149 0.37 -12.39 2.22
CA GLY A 149 1.58 -12.70 2.98
C GLY A 149 1.66 -12.11 4.39
N ASP A 150 1.70 -12.99 5.40
CA ASP A 150 2.50 -12.83 6.64
C ASP A 150 4.02 -13.09 6.34
N GLY A 151 4.41 -12.98 5.06
CA GLY A 151 5.70 -13.39 4.49
C GLY A 151 6.51 -12.20 3.99
N ALA A 152 7.84 -12.30 4.09
CA ALA A 152 8.73 -11.24 3.63
C ALA A 152 8.70 -11.10 2.11
N ILE A 153 8.66 -9.85 1.66
CA ILE A 153 8.83 -9.48 0.26
C ILE A 153 10.32 -9.22 0.03
N ALA A 154 10.95 -10.00 -0.83
CA ALA A 154 12.32 -9.80 -1.26
C ALA A 154 12.33 -9.58 -2.77
N GLN A 155 12.68 -8.36 -3.19
CA GLN A 155 12.66 -7.95 -4.59
C GLN A 155 13.98 -7.25 -4.94
N GLY A 156 14.60 -7.66 -6.06
CA GLY A 156 15.93 -7.23 -6.49
C GLY A 156 16.89 -8.43 -6.65
N GLU A 157 17.91 -8.27 -7.50
CA GLU A 157 18.94 -9.31 -7.67
C GLU A 157 19.71 -9.47 -6.35
N GLY A 158 19.68 -10.68 -5.76
CA GLY A 158 20.24 -10.97 -4.44
C GLY A 158 19.31 -10.73 -3.24
N ALA A 159 18.05 -10.34 -3.45
CA ALA A 159 17.12 -10.08 -2.35
C ALA A 159 16.75 -11.38 -1.60
N LYS A 160 16.75 -11.32 -0.26
CA LYS A 160 16.42 -12.43 0.63
C LYS A 160 15.22 -12.10 1.50
N GLY A 161 14.25 -12.99 1.53
CA GLY A 161 13.01 -12.81 2.29
C GLY A 161 12.81 -13.96 3.26
N ALA A 162 12.61 -13.64 4.54
CA ALA A 162 12.17 -14.58 5.55
C ALA A 162 10.82 -14.13 6.12
N GLY A 163 9.76 -14.88 5.83
CA GLY A 163 8.44 -14.64 6.39
C GLY A 163 8.35 -14.89 7.89
N LYS A 164 7.16 -14.71 8.46
CA LYS A 164 6.90 -15.02 9.88
C LYS A 164 7.29 -16.47 10.18
N ARG A 165 8.31 -16.65 11.05
CA ARG A 165 8.99 -17.91 11.43
C ARG A 165 9.99 -18.48 10.40
N GLY A 166 10.30 -17.76 9.32
CA GLY A 166 11.33 -18.16 8.35
C GLY A 166 12.74 -17.74 8.78
N VAL A 167 13.76 -18.47 8.31
CA VAL A 167 15.17 -18.09 8.42
C VAL A 167 15.73 -17.98 7.00
N ALA A 168 16.32 -16.84 6.65
CA ALA A 168 17.06 -16.68 5.40
C ALA A 168 18.55 -16.92 5.68
N ALA A 169 19.13 -17.98 5.12
CA ALA A 169 20.55 -18.32 5.25
C ALA A 169 21.25 -18.22 3.88
N GLU A 170 22.47 -17.68 3.85
CA GLU A 170 23.27 -17.55 2.62
C GLU A 170 24.00 -18.85 2.26
N THR A 171 24.36 -19.64 3.26
CA THR A 171 25.04 -20.93 3.15
C THR A 171 24.73 -21.69 4.44
N ILE A 172 24.29 -22.95 4.33
CA ILE A 172 24.19 -23.86 5.48
C ILE A 172 25.43 -24.74 5.45
N GLN A 173 26.39 -24.43 6.31
CA GLN A 173 27.49 -25.32 6.66
C GLN A 173 27.23 -25.78 8.09
N ASP A 174 27.24 -27.10 8.29
CA ASP A 174 26.87 -27.84 9.52
C ASP A 174 25.37 -28.07 9.81
N SER A 175 25.12 -28.92 10.80
CA SER A 175 23.80 -29.34 11.27
C SER A 175 23.07 -28.20 11.98
N ILE A 176 22.29 -27.41 11.24
CA ILE A 176 21.35 -26.46 11.83
C ILE A 176 20.08 -27.20 12.26
N VAL A 177 19.72 -27.09 13.55
CA VAL A 177 18.39 -27.43 14.04
C VAL A 177 17.50 -26.22 13.85
N ILE A 178 16.52 -26.31 12.95
CA ILE A 178 15.45 -25.31 12.79
C ILE A 178 14.33 -25.71 13.76
N PRO A 179 14.13 -25.04 14.91
CA PRO A 179 13.09 -25.40 15.85
C PRO A 179 11.73 -24.94 15.29
N GLY A 180 10.98 -25.88 14.74
CA GLY A 180 9.61 -25.68 14.26
C GLY A 180 8.87 -27.01 14.24
N ASP A 181 7.64 -27.00 14.76
CA ASP A 181 6.87 -28.23 15.04
C ASP A 181 6.41 -29.00 13.78
N GLN A 182 6.80 -28.57 12.57
CA GLN A 182 6.40 -29.16 11.29
C GLN A 182 7.56 -29.20 10.26
N ASN A 183 8.72 -29.72 10.65
CA ASN A 183 9.80 -29.96 9.67
C ASN A 183 9.54 -31.23 8.85
N LEU A 184 9.25 -31.07 7.54
CA LEU A 184 9.42 -32.13 6.56
C LEU A 184 10.88 -32.17 6.11
N ALA A 185 11.67 -33.05 6.72
CA ALA A 185 12.99 -33.38 6.21
C ALA A 185 12.82 -34.27 4.96
N ALA A 186 13.12 -33.73 3.77
CA ALA A 186 13.24 -34.54 2.57
C ALA A 186 14.45 -35.48 2.73
N LYS A 187 14.20 -36.78 2.94
CA LYS A 187 15.24 -37.83 2.97
C LYS A 187 15.87 -37.98 1.58
N GLY A 188 16.95 -37.27 1.32
CA GLY A 188 17.87 -37.56 0.23
C GLY A 188 18.82 -38.69 0.65
N HIS A 189 18.71 -39.85 0.00
CA HIS A 189 19.67 -40.94 0.12
C HIS A 189 21.06 -40.48 -0.35
N ILE A 190 22.08 -40.60 0.50
CA ILE A 190 23.48 -40.52 0.06
C ILE A 190 23.85 -41.88 -0.50
N VAL A 191 24.06 -41.95 -1.81
CA VAL A 191 24.71 -43.09 -2.45
C VAL A 191 26.21 -42.98 -2.14
N ARG A 192 26.79 -44.08 -1.64
CA ARG A 192 28.19 -44.20 -1.22
C ARG A 192 29.19 -43.88 -2.31
#